data_AF-A0A368FPA9-F1
#
_entry.id   AF-A0A368FPA9-F1
#
_cell.length_a   1.000
_cell.length_b   1.000
_cell.length_c   1.000
_cell.angle_alpha   90.00
_cell.angle_beta   90.00
_cell.angle_gamma   90.00
#
_symmetry.space_group_name_H-M   'P 1'
#
loop_
_entity.id
_entity.type
_entity.pdbx_description
1 polymer ?
#
loop_
_entity_poly.entity_id
_entity_poly.type
_entity_poly.pdbx_seq_one_letter_code
_entity_poly.pdbx_strand_id
1 'polypeptide(L)'
;MMVMRHTERLDDFFPDWITRCEKGYRPYDLNMPMMLPIKRSLQAYQGDPPITNTGDILARIIARGMFSGGYVPDIIYASPALRCIQTANAMRSILRCEAKIK
;
A
#
# COMPACT_ATOMS: atom_id res chain seq x y z
N MET A 1 -1.89 3.43 -21.71
CA MET A 1 -1.33 4.02 -20.47
C MET A 1 -2.45 4.09 -19.43
N MET A 2 -2.22 3.62 -18.21
CA MET A 2 -3.18 3.67 -17.11
C MET A 2 -2.57 4.48 -15.96
N VAL A 3 -3.37 5.35 -15.34
CA VAL A 3 -2.97 6.15 -14.17
C VAL A 3 -3.89 5.78 -13.03
N MET A 4 -3.32 5.51 -11.86
CA MET A 4 -4.05 5.08 -10.68
C MET A 4 -3.58 5.85 -9.46
N ARG A 5 -4.52 6.18 -8.58
CA ARG A 5 -4.21 6.69 -7.23
C ARG A 5 -3.76 5.52 -6.35
N HIS A 6 -2.93 5.80 -5.36
CA HIS A 6 -2.70 4.87 -4.25
C HIS A 6 -4.03 4.51 -3.56
N THR A 7 -4.07 3.35 -2.90
CA THR A 7 -5.24 2.92 -2.14
C THR A 7 -5.29 3.59 -0.76
N GLU A 8 -6.23 3.13 0.06
CA GLU A 8 -6.56 3.65 1.39
C GLU A 8 -5.33 3.78 2.30
N ARG A 9 -5.16 4.96 2.90
CA ARG A 9 -4.04 5.27 3.80
C ARG A 9 -4.43 5.02 5.25
N LEU A 10 -3.43 4.61 6.05
CA LEU A 10 -3.63 4.36 7.48
C LEU A 10 -4.02 5.61 8.27
N ASP A 11 -3.39 6.75 7.97
CA ASP A 11 -3.60 8.00 8.70
C ASP A 11 -4.92 8.71 8.35
N ASP A 12 -5.52 8.41 7.19
CA ASP A 12 -6.85 8.90 6.83
C ASP A 12 -7.93 8.28 7.75
N PHE A 13 -7.75 7.02 8.18
CA PHE A 13 -8.69 6.27 9.03
C PHE A 13 -8.34 6.33 10.52
N PHE A 14 -7.06 6.43 10.84
CA PHE A 14 -6.57 6.45 12.21
C PHE A 14 -5.60 7.62 12.42
N PRO A 15 -6.06 8.89 12.45
CA PRO A 15 -5.17 10.06 12.47
C PRO A 15 -4.18 10.10 13.65
N ASP A 16 -4.54 9.49 14.79
CA ASP A 16 -3.77 9.45 16.02
C ASP A 16 -2.96 8.15 16.23
N TRP A 17 -2.86 7.29 15.21
CA TRP A 17 -2.24 5.96 15.33
C TRP A 17 -0.79 6.01 15.81
N ILE A 18 -0.02 7.03 15.40
CA ILE A 18 1.38 7.20 15.82
C ILE A 18 1.46 7.44 17.33
N THR A 19 0.63 8.34 17.85
CA THR A 19 0.58 8.63 19.29
C THR A 19 0.11 7.40 20.08
N ARG A 20 -0.89 6.68 19.57
CA ARG A 20 -1.37 5.43 20.20
C ARG A 20 -0.32 4.31 20.20
N CYS A 21 0.58 4.29 19.23
CA CYS A 21 1.64 3.30 19.08
C CYS A 21 3.01 3.77 19.61
N GLU A 22 3.09 4.83 20.40
CA GLU A 22 4.37 5.42 20.84
C GLU A 22 5.33 4.41 21.52
N LYS A 23 4.78 3.44 22.26
CA LYS A 23 5.54 2.36 22.92
C LYS A 23 5.93 1.20 21.99
N GLY A 24 5.72 1.36 20.69
CA GLY A 24 5.90 0.34 19.66
C GLY A 24 4.60 0.06 18.91
N TYR A 25 4.73 -0.18 17.60
CA TYR A 25 3.60 -0.47 16.74
C TYR A 25 2.84 -1.72 17.19
N ARG A 26 1.56 -1.56 17.50
CA ARG A 26 0.61 -2.65 17.78
C ARG A 26 -0.71 -2.31 17.11
N PRO A 27 -1.15 -3.10 16.10
CA PRO A 27 -2.45 -2.86 15.47
C PRO A 27 -3.56 -3.07 16.50
N TYR A 28 -4.48 -2.10 16.59
CA TYR A 28 -5.64 -2.16 17.49
C TYR A 28 -6.98 -2.24 16.73
N ASP A 29 -6.92 -2.21 15.40
CA ASP A 29 -8.06 -2.35 14.52
C ASP A 29 -7.70 -3.33 13.39
N LEU A 30 -8.67 -4.11 12.93
CA LEU A 30 -8.48 -5.13 11.87
C LEU A 30 -8.06 -4.52 10.53
N ASN A 31 -8.35 -3.23 10.31
CA ASN A 31 -7.93 -2.53 9.10
C ASN A 31 -6.47 -2.05 9.17
N MET A 32 -5.81 -2.11 10.32
CA MET A 32 -4.40 -1.78 10.45
C MET A 32 -3.50 -2.94 10.02
N PRO A 33 -2.37 -2.68 9.33
CA PRO A 33 -1.46 -3.73 8.93
C PRO A 33 -0.91 -4.49 10.14
N MET A 34 -0.79 -5.81 10.07
CA MET A 34 -0.32 -6.60 11.21
C MET A 34 1.11 -6.21 11.64
N MET A 35 1.93 -5.83 10.66
CA MET A 35 3.29 -5.32 10.84
C MET A 35 3.52 -4.14 9.90
N LEU A 36 4.35 -3.19 10.30
CA LEU A 36 4.78 -2.11 9.43
C LEU A 36 5.68 -2.64 8.29
N PRO A 37 5.54 -2.13 7.06
CA PRO A 37 6.20 -2.70 5.88
C PRO A 37 7.70 -2.45 5.83
N ILE A 38 8.19 -1.42 6.52
CA ILE A 38 9.61 -1.02 6.52
C ILE A 38 10.09 -0.88 7.96
N LYS A 39 11.26 -1.44 8.27
CA LYS A 39 11.90 -1.24 9.57
C LYS A 39 12.47 0.18 9.66
N ARG A 40 11.74 1.08 10.31
CA ARG A 40 12.15 2.47 10.60
C ARG A 40 11.45 2.96 11.88
N SER A 41 11.84 4.13 12.39
CA SER A 41 11.17 4.73 13.55
C SER A 41 9.69 5.01 13.26
N LEU A 42 8.84 4.96 14.30
CA LEU A 42 7.41 5.22 14.13
C LEU A 42 7.16 6.66 13.65
N GLN A 43 7.93 7.64 14.12
CA GLN A 43 7.79 9.03 13.68
C GLN A 43 8.08 9.20 12.19
N ALA A 44 8.93 8.36 11.57
CA ALA A 44 9.20 8.42 10.14
C ALA A 44 7.97 8.11 9.27
N TYR A 45 6.88 7.58 9.85
CA TYR A 45 5.62 7.34 9.16
C TYR A 45 4.66 8.55 9.18
N GLN A 46 4.93 9.61 9.94
CA GLN A 46 4.01 10.76 10.07
C GLN A 46 3.76 11.49 8.75
N GLY A 47 4.77 11.61 7.89
CA GLY A 47 4.64 12.17 6.54
C GLY A 47 4.52 11.12 5.43
N ASP A 48 4.62 9.83 5.78
CA ASP A 48 4.72 8.74 4.83
C ASP A 48 4.03 7.46 5.38
N PRO A 49 2.70 7.54 5.60
CA PRO A 49 1.93 6.46 6.21
C PRO A 49 1.84 5.24 5.27
N PRO A 50 1.69 4.03 5.80
CA PRO A 50 1.40 2.86 4.98
C PRO A 50 -0.07 2.88 4.51
N ILE A 51 -0.40 1.97 3.58
CA ILE A 51 -1.80 1.62 3.30
C ILE A 51 -2.39 0.72 4.39
N THR A 52 -3.72 0.69 4.47
CA THR A 52 -4.48 -0.23 5.34
C THR A 52 -4.58 -1.64 4.76
N ASN A 53 -5.09 -2.60 5.54
CA ASN A 53 -5.41 -3.95 5.04
C ASN A 53 -6.48 -3.90 3.93
N THR A 54 -7.50 -3.05 4.10
CA THR A 54 -8.51 -2.82 3.06
C THR A 54 -7.86 -2.21 1.82
N GLY A 55 -6.93 -1.28 1.98
CA GLY A 55 -6.16 -0.70 0.88
C GLY A 55 -5.36 -1.74 0.09
N ASP A 56 -4.72 -2.71 0.74
CA ASP A 56 -4.00 -3.81 0.07
C ASP A 56 -4.98 -4.74 -0.68
N ILE A 57 -6.10 -5.10 -0.07
CA ILE A 57 -7.15 -5.93 -0.70
C ILE A 57 -7.70 -5.22 -1.95
N LEU A 58 -8.02 -3.93 -1.85
CA LEU A 58 -8.51 -3.13 -2.98
C LEU A 58 -7.51 -3.12 -4.15
N ALA A 59 -6.23 -2.92 -3.88
CA ALA A 59 -5.19 -2.96 -4.91
C ALA A 59 -5.15 -4.32 -5.62
N ARG A 60 -5.25 -5.41 -4.86
CA ARG A 60 -5.29 -6.77 -5.41
C ARG A 60 -6.54 -7.04 -6.24
N ILE A 61 -7.71 -6.56 -5.81
CA ILE A 61 -8.97 -6.71 -6.55
C ILE A 61 -8.89 -5.99 -7.90
N ILE A 62 -8.40 -4.74 -7.91
CA ILE A 62 -8.20 -3.97 -9.15
C ILE A 62 -7.25 -4.73 -10.08
N ALA A 63 -6.14 -5.24 -9.55
CA ALA A 63 -5.17 -6.00 -10.33
C ALA A 63 -5.73 -7.32 -10.89
N ARG A 64 -6.63 -8.00 -10.15
CA ARG A 64 -7.35 -9.18 -10.67
C ARG A 64 -8.23 -8.80 -11.86
N GLY A 65 -8.98 -7.70 -11.76
CA GLY A 65 -9.79 -7.19 -12.86
C GLY A 65 -8.96 -6.84 -14.09
N MET A 66 -7.82 -6.17 -13.88
CA MET A 66 -6.86 -5.87 -14.96
C MET A 66 -6.33 -7.14 -15.63
N PHE A 67 -5.88 -8.13 -14.83
CA PHE A 67 -5.38 -9.40 -15.35
C PHE A 67 -6.46 -10.15 -16.16
N SER A 68 -7.67 -10.26 -15.63
CA SER A 68 -8.80 -10.90 -16.32
C SER A 68 -9.19 -10.19 -17.61
N GLY A 69 -9.00 -8.87 -17.69
CA GLY A 69 -9.22 -8.07 -18.89
C GLY A 69 -8.06 -8.08 -19.89
N GLY A 70 -6.96 -8.81 -19.62
CA GLY A 70 -5.77 -8.82 -20.48
C GLY A 70 -4.91 -7.55 -20.38
N TYR A 71 -5.15 -6.69 -19.39
CA TYR A 71 -4.41 -5.44 -19.18
C TYR A 71 -3.19 -5.66 -18.28
N VAL A 72 -2.20 -6.40 -18.78
CA VAL A 72 -0.95 -6.66 -18.05
C VAL A 72 0.12 -5.65 -18.47
N PRO A 73 0.60 -4.76 -17.58
CA PRO A 73 1.58 -3.75 -17.94
C PRO A 73 3.00 -4.34 -18.02
N ASP A 74 3.79 -3.87 -18.99
CA ASP A 74 5.22 -4.20 -19.09
C ASP A 74 6.07 -3.43 -18.07
N ILE A 75 5.63 -2.22 -17.68
CA ILE A 75 6.34 -1.32 -16.77
C ILE A 75 5.34 -0.67 -15.81
N ILE A 76 5.72 -0.57 -14.54
CA ILE A 76 4.96 0.13 -13.50
C ILE A 76 5.81 1.29 -12.97
N TYR A 77 5.25 2.50 -12.99
CA TYR A 77 5.86 3.67 -12.36
C TYR A 77 5.12 4.00 -11.07
N ALA A 78 5.86 4.27 -9.99
CA ALA A 78 5.27 4.65 -8.71
C ALA A 78 5.90 5.94 -8.16
N SER A 79 5.05 6.81 -7.61
CA SER A 79 5.55 7.90 -6.76
C SER A 79 6.36 7.32 -5.59
N PRO A 80 7.41 8.02 -5.09
CA PRO A 80 8.26 7.52 -4.01
C PRO A 80 7.55 7.40 -2.65
N ALA A 81 6.31 7.90 -2.53
CA ALA A 81 5.51 7.73 -1.32
C ALA A 81 5.23 6.25 -1.05
N LEU A 82 5.37 5.81 0.22
CA LEU A 82 5.22 4.42 0.64
C LEU A 82 3.89 3.82 0.19
N ARG A 83 2.80 4.56 0.35
CA ARG A 83 1.45 4.15 -0.08
C ARG A 83 1.36 3.80 -1.57
N CYS A 84 2.08 4.54 -2.42
CA CYS A 84 2.11 4.31 -3.87
C CYS A 84 2.92 3.04 -4.18
N ILE A 85 4.08 2.87 -3.55
CA ILE A 85 4.93 1.69 -3.70
C ILE A 85 4.22 0.43 -3.20
N GLN A 86 3.51 0.49 -2.06
CA GLN A 86 2.73 -0.63 -1.54
C GLN A 86 1.59 -1.00 -2.48
N THR A 87 0.85 -0.01 -2.99
CA THR A 87 -0.21 -0.24 -3.99
C THR A 87 0.36 -0.94 -5.23
N ALA A 88 1.44 -0.40 -5.80
CA ALA A 88 2.10 -0.97 -6.98
C ALA A 88 2.59 -2.41 -6.75
N ASN A 89 3.19 -2.69 -5.58
CA ASN A 89 3.64 -4.03 -5.21
C ASN A 89 2.48 -5.03 -5.07
N ALA A 90 1.40 -4.62 -4.40
CA ALA A 90 0.20 -5.44 -4.26
C ALA A 90 -0.38 -5.81 -5.64
N MET A 91 -0.46 -4.83 -6.55
CA MET A 91 -0.93 -5.06 -7.91
C MET A 91 -0.01 -5.99 -8.70
N ARG A 92 1.30 -5.73 -8.68
CA ARG A 92 2.30 -6.56 -9.38
C ARG A 92 2.22 -8.03 -8.96
N SER A 93 1.99 -8.28 -7.66
CA SER A 93 1.88 -9.65 -7.13
C SER A 93 0.72 -10.45 -7.73
N ILE A 94 -0.34 -9.78 -8.19
CA ILE A 94 -1.50 -10.39 -8.82
C ILE A 94 -1.37 -10.46 -10.33
N LEU A 95 -0.85 -9.40 -10.96
CA LEU A 95 -0.67 -9.33 -12.41
C LEU A 95 0.34 -10.35 -12.94
N ARG A 96 1.17 -10.95 -12.05
CA ARG A 96 2.21 -11.94 -12.39
C ARG A 96 3.13 -11.47 -13.53
N CYS A 97 3.37 -10.17 -13.59
CA CYS A 97 4.26 -9.56 -14.58
C CYS A 97 5.67 -9.37 -14.01
N GLU A 98 6.68 -9.44 -14.88
CA GLU A 98 8.07 -9.11 -14.55
C GLU A 98 8.32 -7.59 -14.50
N ALA A 99 7.24 -6.79 -14.48
CA ALA A 99 7.33 -5.34 -14.52
C ALA A 99 8.21 -4.82 -13.38
N LYS A 100 9.28 -4.13 -13.75
CA LYS A 100 10.10 -3.37 -12.80
C LYS A 100 9.29 -2.18 -12.31
N ILE A 101 9.18 -2.05 -11.00
CA ILE A 101 8.63 -0.85 -10.38
C ILE A 101 9.76 0.19 -10.41
N LYS A 102 9.51 1.28 -11.14
CA LYS A 102 10.43 2.41 -11.27
C LYS A 102 9.89 3.66 -10.58
#